data_AF-A0A257JJ02-F1
#
_entry.id   AF-A0A257JJ02-F1
#
_cell.length_a   1.000
_cell.length_b   1.000
_cell.length_c   1.000
_cell.angle_alpha   90.00
_cell.angle_beta   90.00
_cell.angle_gamma   90.00
#
_symmetry.space_group_name_H-M   'P 1'
#
loop_
_entity.id
_entity.type
_entity.pdbx_description
1 polymer ?
#
loop_
_entity_poly.entity_id
_entity_poly.type
_entity_poly.pdbx_seq_one_letter_code
_entity_poly.pdbx_strand_id
1 'polypeptide(L)'
;PGWETALEAALREKLNALEVGRIDTVRAFASDAPPARLAFYTPAATPPAATAAKLPRLSDLLRLGGHMGDAGLKALLVDWLEGVYTAVSLDEALAQRAQIGHGEVLMTREGHAVSAHAVAFYAPDSEQAGLLARAQEIENLDRQQRAQVLIADEARNALIRIEAACTEANLRLVAARREAAEAQTRAHQLQVELMRLAQQAEATLARSGQLDEELAEVDGQMEGLDERRALGEARFEELDLQLADTQQRHADLEEAVIAAERKLSDAREQGRALERQAQESQFQARALAARRGELQRAIETA
;
A
#
# COMPACT_ATOMS: atom_id res chain seq x y z
N PRO A 1 -15.39 -33.93 -52.99
CA PRO A 1 -14.11 -34.40 -52.42
C PRO A 1 -13.84 -35.85 -52.79
N GLY A 2 -12.69 -36.11 -53.41
CA GLY A 2 -12.19 -37.43 -53.84
C GLY A 2 -12.75 -37.91 -55.19
N TRP A 3 -13.14 -36.98 -56.06
CA TRP A 3 -13.53 -37.23 -57.46
C TRP A 3 -12.76 -36.31 -58.44
N GLU A 4 -11.78 -35.58 -57.92
CA GLU A 4 -10.97 -34.60 -58.65
C GLU A 4 -10.21 -35.31 -59.77
N THR A 5 -9.63 -36.48 -59.50
CA THR A 5 -8.93 -37.31 -60.51
C THR A 5 -9.88 -37.78 -61.62
N ALA A 6 -11.12 -38.16 -61.29
CA ALA A 6 -12.13 -38.54 -62.28
C ALA A 6 -12.56 -37.38 -63.16
N LEU A 7 -12.69 -36.19 -62.57
CA LEU A 7 -13.02 -34.97 -63.28
C LEU A 7 -11.87 -34.52 -64.19
N GLU A 8 -10.62 -34.56 -63.70
CA GLU A 8 -9.41 -34.29 -64.49
C GLU A 8 -9.29 -35.29 -65.66
N ALA A 9 -9.54 -36.58 -65.43
CA ALA A 9 -9.50 -37.62 -66.45
C ALA A 9 -10.59 -37.48 -67.53
N ALA A 10 -11.77 -37.00 -67.14
CA ALA A 10 -12.90 -36.78 -68.04
C ALA A 10 -12.77 -35.50 -68.87
N LEU A 11 -12.31 -34.40 -68.26
CA LEU A 11 -12.17 -33.11 -68.94
C LEU A 11 -10.86 -32.99 -69.73
N ARG A 12 -9.77 -33.59 -69.27
CA ARG A 12 -8.45 -33.57 -69.93
C ARG A 12 -8.04 -32.15 -70.33
N GLU A 13 -7.80 -31.92 -71.63
CA GLU A 13 -7.42 -30.64 -72.20
C GLU A 13 -8.48 -29.54 -71.95
N LYS A 14 -9.75 -29.94 -71.78
CA LYS A 14 -10.85 -29.01 -71.50
C LYS A 14 -10.75 -28.39 -70.11
N LEU A 15 -9.99 -28.99 -69.18
CA LEU A 15 -9.78 -28.44 -67.84
C LEU A 15 -9.05 -27.08 -67.88
N ASN A 16 -8.12 -26.93 -68.82
CA ASN A 16 -7.34 -25.71 -69.04
C ASN A 16 -7.88 -24.90 -70.22
N ALA A 17 -9.15 -25.10 -70.59
CA ALA A 17 -9.73 -24.42 -71.74
C ALA A 17 -9.79 -22.91 -71.51
N LEU A 18 -9.50 -22.12 -72.55
CA LEU A 18 -9.54 -20.67 -72.49
C LEU A 18 -10.86 -20.12 -73.04
N GLU A 19 -11.44 -19.15 -72.34
CA GLU A 19 -12.64 -18.47 -72.81
C GLU A 19 -12.33 -17.58 -74.02
N VAL A 20 -13.15 -17.69 -75.07
CA VAL A 20 -13.09 -16.84 -76.26
C VAL A 20 -14.46 -16.27 -76.58
N GLY A 21 -14.50 -14.99 -76.94
CA GLY A 21 -15.76 -14.29 -77.25
C GLY A 21 -16.48 -14.81 -78.50
N ARG A 22 -15.76 -15.36 -79.49
CA ARG A 22 -16.33 -16.03 -80.67
C ARG A 22 -15.45 -17.22 -81.05
N ILE A 23 -16.01 -18.43 -81.03
CA ILE A 23 -15.25 -19.65 -81.32
C ILE A 23 -14.59 -19.64 -82.72
N ASP A 24 -15.18 -18.93 -83.68
CA ASP A 24 -14.67 -18.81 -85.05
C ASP A 24 -13.27 -18.17 -85.14
N THR A 25 -12.86 -17.37 -84.14
CA THR A 25 -11.56 -16.71 -84.13
C THR A 25 -10.40 -17.68 -83.91
N VAL A 26 -10.69 -18.88 -83.37
CA VAL A 26 -9.71 -19.95 -83.14
C VAL A 26 -9.21 -20.55 -84.45
N ARG A 27 -9.88 -20.28 -85.59
CA ARG A 27 -9.45 -20.76 -86.92
C ARG A 27 -8.01 -20.35 -87.29
N ALA A 28 -7.48 -19.28 -86.70
CA ALA A 28 -6.09 -18.85 -86.89
C ALA A 28 -5.06 -19.89 -86.40
N PHE A 29 -5.40 -20.71 -85.39
CA PHE A 29 -4.53 -21.79 -84.89
C PHE A 29 -4.46 -23.01 -85.81
N ALA A 30 -5.28 -23.06 -86.86
CA ALA A 30 -5.17 -24.11 -87.89
C ALA A 30 -3.94 -23.90 -88.79
N SER A 31 -3.47 -22.66 -88.93
CA SER A 31 -2.25 -22.31 -89.68
C SER A 31 -0.98 -22.29 -88.81
N ASP A 32 -1.13 -22.21 -87.49
CA ASP A 32 -0.03 -22.21 -86.52
C ASP A 32 -0.46 -22.95 -85.25
N ALA A 33 -0.07 -24.22 -85.13
CA ALA A 33 -0.57 -25.12 -84.10
C ALA A 33 0.11 -24.84 -82.74
N PRO A 34 -0.63 -24.82 -81.63
CA PRO A 34 -0.06 -24.55 -80.31
C PRO A 34 0.92 -25.65 -79.87
N PRO A 35 1.96 -25.31 -79.07
CA PRO A 35 2.98 -26.25 -78.62
C PRO A 35 2.50 -27.23 -77.54
N ALA A 36 1.28 -27.04 -77.03
CA ALA A 36 0.65 -27.88 -76.03
C ALA A 36 -0.82 -28.12 -76.40
N ARG A 37 -1.43 -29.13 -75.77
CA ARG A 37 -2.85 -29.41 -75.97
C ARG A 37 -3.69 -28.28 -75.36
N LEU A 38 -4.52 -27.65 -76.17
CA LEU A 38 -5.29 -26.47 -75.80
C LEU A 38 -6.74 -26.65 -76.24
N ALA A 39 -7.66 -26.27 -75.38
CA ALA A 39 -9.08 -26.19 -75.68
C ALA A 39 -9.56 -24.74 -75.54
N PHE A 40 -10.61 -24.39 -76.27
CA PHE A 40 -11.25 -23.08 -76.17
C PHE A 40 -12.74 -23.27 -75.94
N TYR A 41 -13.36 -22.34 -75.23
CA TYR A 41 -14.80 -22.37 -75.00
C TYR A 41 -15.43 -21.00 -75.13
N THR A 42 -16.73 -20.98 -75.43
CA THR A 42 -17.58 -19.80 -75.33
C THR A 42 -18.72 -20.17 -74.39
N PRO A 43 -19.05 -19.33 -73.37
CA PRO A 43 -20.08 -19.66 -72.40
C PRO A 43 -21.44 -19.82 -73.08
N ALA A 44 -22.17 -20.87 -72.68
CA ALA A 44 -23.50 -21.13 -73.21
C ALA A 44 -24.51 -20.12 -72.63
N ALA A 45 -25.33 -19.50 -73.50
CA ALA A 45 -26.38 -18.56 -73.09
C ALA A 45 -27.57 -19.26 -72.41
N THR A 46 -27.77 -20.56 -72.68
CA THR A 46 -28.87 -21.37 -72.13
C THR A 46 -28.35 -22.76 -71.76
N PRO A 47 -28.69 -23.31 -70.59
CA PRO A 47 -28.33 -24.68 -70.23
C PRO A 47 -29.01 -25.69 -71.16
N PRO A 48 -28.32 -26.77 -71.58
CA PRO A 48 -28.94 -27.85 -72.32
C PRO A 48 -30.04 -28.53 -71.49
N ALA A 49 -31.06 -29.07 -72.15
CA ALA A 49 -32.14 -29.79 -71.48
C ALA A 49 -31.57 -31.05 -70.79
N ALA A 50 -31.86 -31.23 -69.50
CA ALA A 50 -31.40 -32.38 -68.76
C ALA A 50 -32.02 -33.67 -69.33
N THR A 51 -31.21 -34.50 -69.96
CA THR A 51 -31.58 -35.87 -70.34
C THR A 51 -31.86 -36.69 -69.07
N ALA A 52 -32.86 -37.57 -69.09
CA ALA A 52 -33.13 -38.45 -67.96
C ALA A 52 -32.04 -39.52 -67.88
N ALA A 53 -31.21 -39.47 -66.84
CA ALA A 53 -30.17 -40.47 -66.61
C ALA A 53 -30.64 -41.59 -65.69
N LYS A 54 -30.23 -42.82 -66.01
CA LYS A 54 -30.48 -44.02 -65.18
C LYS A 54 -29.37 -44.26 -64.15
N LEU A 55 -28.24 -43.58 -64.31
CA LEU A 55 -27.02 -43.70 -63.50
C LEU A 55 -26.58 -42.32 -62.98
N PRO A 56 -25.87 -42.25 -61.85
CA PRO A 56 -25.41 -40.99 -61.26
C PRO A 56 -24.38 -40.31 -62.18
N ARG A 57 -24.53 -39.01 -62.42
CA ARG A 57 -23.66 -38.25 -63.34
C ARG A 57 -22.46 -37.66 -62.64
N LEU A 58 -21.33 -37.56 -63.34
CA LEU A 58 -20.16 -36.87 -62.81
C LEU A 58 -20.41 -35.36 -62.65
N SER A 59 -21.21 -34.77 -63.53
CA SER A 59 -21.61 -33.35 -63.46
C SER A 59 -22.34 -32.97 -62.17
N ASP A 60 -23.06 -33.92 -61.55
CA ASP A 60 -23.84 -33.68 -60.34
C ASP A 60 -22.95 -33.46 -59.10
N LEU A 61 -21.69 -33.88 -59.18
CA LEU A 61 -20.70 -33.70 -58.12
C LEU A 61 -20.00 -32.33 -58.17
N LEU A 62 -20.23 -31.56 -59.24
CA LEU A 62 -19.65 -30.22 -59.41
C LEU A 62 -20.30 -29.22 -58.45
N ARG A 63 -19.46 -28.51 -57.70
CA ARG A 63 -19.86 -27.37 -56.87
C ARG A 63 -19.08 -26.15 -57.32
N LEU A 64 -19.69 -25.34 -58.19
CA LEU A 64 -19.10 -24.08 -58.64
C LEU A 64 -19.32 -22.99 -57.58
N GLY A 65 -18.35 -22.09 -57.47
CA GLY A 65 -18.23 -21.08 -56.41
C GLY A 65 -19.15 -19.86 -56.57
N GLY A 66 -20.45 -20.05 -56.81
CA GLY A 66 -21.50 -19.01 -56.69
C GLY A 66 -21.25 -17.64 -57.37
N HIS A 67 -20.34 -17.51 -58.32
CA HIS A 67 -19.99 -16.24 -58.96
C HIS A 67 -20.92 -15.90 -60.12
N MET A 68 -21.04 -14.60 -60.43
CA MET A 68 -21.85 -14.09 -61.53
C MET A 68 -21.19 -14.45 -62.87
N GLY A 69 -21.59 -15.59 -63.44
CA GLY A 69 -20.96 -16.24 -64.60
C GLY A 69 -21.02 -17.77 -64.52
N ASP A 70 -21.20 -18.31 -63.31
CA ASP A 70 -21.22 -19.74 -63.05
C ASP A 70 -22.38 -20.48 -63.71
N ALA A 71 -23.48 -19.81 -64.04
CA ALA A 71 -24.61 -20.45 -64.71
C ALA A 71 -24.26 -20.90 -66.14
N GLY A 72 -23.56 -20.05 -66.91
CA GLY A 72 -23.09 -20.36 -68.25
C GLY A 72 -21.94 -21.38 -68.25
N LEU A 73 -21.05 -21.27 -67.25
CA LEU A 73 -19.97 -22.25 -67.05
C LEU A 73 -20.53 -23.62 -66.60
N LYS A 74 -21.54 -23.64 -65.72
CA LYS A 74 -22.22 -24.86 -65.30
C LYS A 74 -22.89 -25.55 -66.47
N ALA A 75 -23.59 -24.79 -67.32
CA ALA A 75 -24.20 -25.30 -68.54
C ALA A 75 -23.17 -25.96 -69.46
N LEU A 76 -22.03 -25.30 -69.65
CA LEU A 76 -20.91 -25.82 -70.43
C LEU A 76 -20.30 -27.09 -69.83
N LEU A 77 -20.07 -27.11 -68.51
CA LEU A 77 -19.50 -28.28 -67.84
C LEU A 77 -20.45 -29.48 -67.82
N VAL A 78 -21.76 -29.23 -67.71
CA VAL A 78 -22.80 -30.28 -67.86
C VAL A 78 -22.80 -30.84 -69.28
N ASP A 79 -22.69 -29.98 -70.29
CA ASP A 79 -22.57 -30.38 -71.70
C ASP A 79 -21.29 -31.20 -71.94
N TRP A 80 -20.15 -30.74 -71.45
CA TRP A 80 -18.87 -31.43 -71.60
C TRP A 80 -18.78 -32.77 -70.89
N LEU A 81 -19.59 -32.95 -69.84
CA LEU A 81 -19.69 -34.19 -69.06
C LEU A 81 -20.96 -34.98 -69.40
N GLU A 82 -21.67 -34.64 -70.47
CA GLU A 82 -22.80 -35.44 -70.92
C GLU A 82 -22.35 -36.87 -71.27
N GLY A 83 -23.14 -37.85 -70.84
CA GLY A 83 -22.80 -39.27 -71.01
C GLY A 83 -21.68 -39.78 -70.08
N VAL A 84 -21.19 -38.96 -69.13
CA VAL A 84 -20.19 -39.35 -68.14
C VAL A 84 -20.84 -39.65 -66.78
N TYR A 85 -20.84 -40.92 -66.41
CA TYR A 85 -21.44 -41.43 -65.17
C TYR A 85 -20.39 -41.80 -64.13
N THR A 86 -20.81 -41.96 -62.88
CA THR A 86 -19.93 -42.30 -61.77
C THR A 86 -20.13 -43.73 -61.30
N ALA A 87 -19.03 -44.41 -61.00
CA ALA A 87 -19.00 -45.72 -60.33
C ALA A 87 -17.96 -45.70 -59.21
N VAL A 88 -18.25 -46.30 -58.06
CA VAL A 88 -17.38 -46.20 -56.88
C VAL A 88 -16.09 -47.00 -57.07
N SER A 89 -16.12 -48.06 -57.89
CA SER A 89 -14.98 -48.92 -58.19
C SER A 89 -14.97 -49.42 -59.64
N LEU A 90 -13.84 -49.95 -60.09
CA LEU A 90 -13.72 -50.56 -61.42
C LEU A 90 -14.65 -51.77 -61.59
N ASP A 91 -14.81 -52.59 -60.56
CA ASP A 91 -15.69 -53.76 -60.57
C ASP A 91 -17.16 -53.35 -60.76
N GLU A 92 -17.58 -52.30 -60.06
CA GLU A 92 -18.92 -51.73 -60.22
C GLU A 92 -19.13 -51.16 -61.62
N ALA A 93 -18.15 -50.42 -62.14
CA ALA A 93 -18.19 -49.87 -63.49
C ALA A 93 -18.34 -50.96 -64.56
N LEU A 94 -17.61 -52.07 -64.41
CA LEU A 94 -17.67 -53.22 -65.32
C LEU A 94 -19.00 -53.96 -65.25
N ALA A 95 -19.62 -54.04 -64.08
CA ALA A 95 -20.94 -54.66 -63.88
C ALA A 95 -22.07 -53.82 -64.47
N GLN A 96 -21.96 -52.49 -64.40
CA GLN A 96 -23.00 -51.56 -64.88
C GLN A 96 -22.86 -51.19 -66.37
N ARG A 97 -21.81 -51.62 -67.07
CA ARG A 97 -21.52 -51.25 -68.48
C ARG A 97 -22.62 -51.59 -69.50
N ALA A 98 -23.57 -52.47 -69.16
CA ALA A 98 -24.69 -52.80 -70.05
C ALA A 98 -25.84 -51.77 -69.95
N GLN A 99 -25.80 -50.90 -68.94
CA GLN A 99 -26.83 -49.89 -68.68
C GLN A 99 -26.55 -48.55 -69.36
N ILE A 100 -25.31 -48.36 -69.84
CA ILE A 100 -24.87 -47.17 -70.58
C ILE A 100 -25.19 -47.32 -72.07
N GLY A 101 -25.58 -46.21 -72.69
CA GLY A 101 -25.82 -46.07 -74.11
C GLY A 101 -24.54 -45.96 -74.94
N HIS A 102 -24.73 -45.79 -76.25
CA HIS A 102 -23.61 -45.64 -77.18
C HIS A 102 -22.85 -44.34 -76.92
N GLY A 103 -21.52 -44.43 -76.78
CA GLY A 103 -20.65 -43.27 -76.53
C GLY A 103 -20.57 -42.82 -75.07
N GLU A 104 -21.36 -43.42 -74.18
CA GLU A 104 -21.36 -43.12 -72.75
C GLU A 104 -20.26 -43.90 -72.00
N VAL A 105 -19.82 -43.38 -70.85
CA VAL A 105 -18.71 -43.92 -70.07
C VAL A 105 -18.99 -43.84 -68.57
N LEU A 106 -18.59 -44.88 -67.83
CA LEU A 106 -18.53 -44.92 -66.37
C LEU A 106 -17.12 -44.55 -65.89
N MET A 107 -17.00 -43.52 -65.07
CA MET A 107 -15.76 -43.07 -64.46
C MET A 107 -15.67 -43.55 -63.00
N THR A 108 -14.52 -44.12 -62.67
CA THR A 108 -14.16 -44.45 -61.28
C THR A 108 -13.52 -43.26 -60.57
N ARG A 109 -13.45 -43.31 -59.24
CA ARG A 109 -12.77 -42.25 -58.44
C ARG A 109 -11.30 -42.08 -58.80
N GLU A 110 -10.65 -43.17 -59.22
CA GLU A 110 -9.25 -43.21 -59.66
C GLU A 110 -9.06 -42.67 -61.10
N GLY A 111 -10.14 -42.28 -61.77
CA GLY A 111 -10.13 -41.71 -63.12
C GLY A 111 -10.21 -42.73 -64.25
N HIS A 112 -10.29 -44.03 -63.95
CA HIS A 112 -10.46 -45.06 -64.98
C HIS A 112 -11.83 -44.95 -65.64
N ALA A 113 -11.85 -45.10 -66.96
CA ALA A 113 -13.01 -44.96 -67.82
C ALA A 113 -13.45 -46.33 -68.37
N VAL A 114 -14.71 -46.70 -68.18
CA VAL A 114 -15.30 -47.96 -68.67
C VAL A 114 -16.43 -47.65 -69.65
N SER A 115 -16.30 -48.11 -70.89
CA SER A 115 -17.37 -48.10 -71.89
C SER A 115 -17.96 -49.50 -72.08
N ALA A 116 -18.98 -49.63 -72.94
CA ALA A 116 -19.59 -50.93 -73.24
C ALA A 116 -18.58 -51.96 -73.78
N HIS A 117 -17.48 -51.51 -74.40
CA HIS A 117 -16.54 -52.36 -75.13
C HIS A 117 -15.06 -52.11 -74.79
N ALA A 118 -14.72 -51.15 -73.93
CA ALA A 118 -13.33 -50.83 -73.60
C ALA A 118 -13.16 -50.33 -72.16
N VAL A 119 -11.96 -50.50 -71.62
CA VAL A 119 -11.51 -49.90 -70.36
C VAL A 119 -10.26 -49.07 -70.66
N ALA A 120 -10.25 -47.81 -70.24
CA ALA A 120 -9.10 -46.93 -70.30
C ALA A 120 -8.65 -46.60 -68.88
N PHE A 121 -7.45 -47.05 -68.51
CA PHE A 121 -6.84 -46.71 -67.24
C PHE A 121 -6.29 -45.29 -67.28
N TYR A 122 -6.76 -44.45 -66.36
CA TYR A 122 -6.07 -43.22 -66.04
C TYR A 122 -4.68 -43.51 -65.47
N ALA A 123 -3.68 -42.87 -66.06
CA ALA A 123 -2.33 -42.78 -65.53
C ALA A 123 -2.03 -41.28 -65.31
N PRO A 124 -1.46 -40.89 -64.16
CA PRO A 124 -1.10 -39.51 -63.92
C PRO A 124 0.10 -39.13 -64.80
N ASP A 125 -0.14 -38.49 -65.94
CA ASP A 125 0.92 -37.80 -66.69
C ASP A 125 1.42 -36.58 -65.89
N SER A 126 2.74 -36.44 -65.79
CA SER A 126 3.42 -35.78 -64.65
C SER A 126 3.35 -34.25 -64.56
N GLU A 127 2.60 -33.56 -65.42
CA GLU A 127 2.52 -32.08 -65.39
C GLU A 127 1.14 -31.52 -65.03
N GLN A 128 0.06 -32.27 -65.29
CA GLN A 128 -1.32 -31.80 -65.09
C GLN A 128 -2.12 -32.63 -64.07
N ALA A 129 -1.55 -33.71 -63.55
CA ALA A 129 -2.19 -34.52 -62.53
C ALA A 129 -2.27 -33.79 -61.18
N GLY A 130 -3.47 -33.75 -60.59
CA GLY A 130 -3.72 -33.20 -59.26
C GLY A 130 -3.81 -31.67 -59.20
N LEU A 131 -4.04 -31.00 -60.32
CA LEU A 131 -4.22 -29.54 -60.37
C LEU A 131 -5.41 -29.09 -59.52
N LEU A 132 -6.53 -29.79 -59.58
CA LEU A 132 -7.73 -29.46 -58.80
C LEU A 132 -7.53 -29.75 -57.31
N ALA A 133 -6.86 -30.86 -56.99
CA ALA A 133 -6.54 -31.22 -55.61
C ALA A 133 -5.61 -30.16 -54.98
N ARG A 134 -4.56 -29.74 -55.70
CA ARG A 134 -3.65 -28.67 -55.26
C ARG A 134 -4.34 -27.32 -55.16
N ALA A 135 -5.19 -26.95 -56.11
CA ALA A 135 -5.93 -25.68 -56.06
C ALA A 135 -6.85 -25.62 -54.82
N GLN A 136 -7.56 -26.72 -54.53
CA GLN A 136 -8.40 -26.81 -53.32
C GLN A 136 -7.56 -26.79 -52.03
N GLU A 137 -6.39 -27.44 -52.04
CA GLU A 137 -5.46 -27.40 -50.90
C GLU A 137 -4.94 -25.98 -50.65
N ILE A 138 -4.52 -25.25 -51.69
CA ILE A 138 -4.09 -23.85 -51.59
C ILE A 138 -5.21 -22.98 -51.01
N GLU A 139 -6.44 -23.11 -51.50
CA GLU A 139 -7.56 -22.33 -50.97
C GLU A 139 -7.83 -22.64 -49.49
N ASN A 140 -7.74 -23.91 -49.10
CA ASN A 140 -7.88 -24.31 -47.70
C ASN A 140 -6.73 -23.76 -46.85
N LEU A 141 -5.49 -23.81 -47.33
CA LEU A 141 -4.32 -23.27 -46.65
C LEU A 141 -4.42 -21.74 -46.50
N ASP A 142 -4.89 -21.02 -47.51
CA ASP A 142 -5.14 -19.58 -47.46
C ASP A 142 -6.17 -19.23 -46.39
N ARG A 143 -7.28 -19.99 -46.30
CA ARG A 143 -8.28 -19.80 -45.24
C ARG A 143 -7.69 -20.07 -43.86
N GLN A 144 -6.90 -21.14 -43.72
CA GLN A 144 -6.22 -21.47 -42.46
C GLN A 144 -5.22 -20.39 -42.06
N GLN A 145 -4.41 -19.89 -43.00
CA GLN A 145 -3.46 -18.82 -42.76
C GLN A 145 -4.16 -17.55 -42.28
N ARG A 146 -5.24 -17.13 -42.94
CA ARG A 146 -6.03 -15.96 -42.51
C ARG A 146 -6.57 -16.13 -41.09
N ALA A 147 -7.06 -17.32 -40.75
CA ALA A 147 -7.52 -17.61 -39.39
C ALA A 147 -6.36 -17.52 -38.37
N GLN A 148 -5.18 -18.07 -38.70
CA GLN A 148 -4.00 -17.98 -37.82
C GLN A 148 -3.49 -16.56 -37.63
N VAL A 149 -3.54 -15.72 -38.66
CA VAL A 149 -3.16 -14.29 -38.55
C VAL A 149 -4.09 -13.57 -37.57
N LEU A 150 -5.40 -13.78 -37.67
CA LEU A 150 -6.37 -13.18 -36.75
C LEU A 150 -6.11 -13.60 -35.29
N ILE A 151 -5.86 -14.89 -35.05
CA ILE A 151 -5.53 -15.40 -33.72
C ILE A 151 -4.23 -14.78 -33.19
N ALA A 152 -3.20 -14.64 -34.04
CA ALA A 152 -1.93 -14.04 -33.65
C ALA A 152 -2.08 -12.55 -33.29
N ASP A 153 -2.89 -11.81 -34.04
CA ASP A 153 -3.13 -10.39 -33.77
C ASP A 153 -3.98 -10.19 -32.50
N GLU A 154 -4.96 -11.05 -32.24
CA GLU A 154 -5.69 -11.07 -30.96
C GLU A 154 -4.77 -11.36 -29.78
N ALA A 155 -3.88 -12.35 -29.90
CA ALA A 155 -2.90 -12.70 -28.88
C ALA A 155 -1.91 -11.55 -28.62
N ARG A 156 -1.43 -10.87 -29.66
CA ARG A 156 -0.58 -9.67 -29.54
C ARG A 156 -1.29 -8.54 -28.82
N ASN A 157 -2.55 -8.27 -29.18
CA ASN A 157 -3.34 -7.24 -28.50
C ASN A 157 -3.59 -7.58 -27.03
N ALA A 158 -3.81 -8.85 -26.70
CA ALA A 158 -3.95 -9.31 -25.32
C ALA A 158 -2.63 -9.13 -24.54
N LEU A 159 -1.49 -9.48 -25.14
CA LEU A 159 -0.16 -9.30 -24.54
C LEU A 159 0.09 -7.83 -24.19
N ILE A 160 -0.12 -6.90 -25.15
CA ILE A 160 0.09 -5.46 -24.92
C ILE A 160 -0.76 -4.95 -23.76
N ARG A 161 -2.02 -5.39 -23.65
CA ARG A 161 -2.90 -5.00 -22.53
C ARG A 161 -2.39 -5.52 -21.19
N ILE A 162 -1.90 -6.76 -21.13
CA ILE A 162 -1.36 -7.37 -19.91
C ILE A 162 -0.04 -6.69 -19.51
N GLU A 163 0.82 -6.38 -20.47
CA GLU A 163 2.07 -5.64 -20.22
C GLU A 163 1.80 -4.23 -19.68
N ALA A 164 0.83 -3.52 -20.24
CA ALA A 164 0.40 -2.22 -19.73
C ALA A 164 -0.14 -2.32 -18.29
N ALA A 165 -0.99 -3.31 -18.00
CA ALA A 165 -1.50 -3.54 -16.65
C ALA A 165 -0.37 -3.91 -15.65
N CYS A 166 0.61 -4.71 -16.09
CA CYS A 166 1.76 -5.09 -15.28
C CYS A 166 2.67 -3.88 -14.96
N THR A 167 2.95 -3.04 -15.95
CA THR A 167 3.74 -1.82 -15.74
C THR A 167 3.02 -0.85 -14.80
N GLU A 168 1.72 -0.65 -14.96
CA GLU A 168 0.90 0.16 -14.05
C GLU A 168 0.89 -0.39 -12.62
N ALA A 169 0.69 -1.71 -12.46
CA ALA A 169 0.73 -2.37 -11.15
C ALA A 169 2.09 -2.22 -10.46
N ASN A 170 3.18 -2.32 -11.23
CA ASN A 170 4.53 -2.10 -10.71
C ASN A 170 4.75 -0.65 -10.25
N LEU A 171 4.27 0.34 -11.01
CA LEU A 171 4.34 1.76 -10.60
C LEU A 171 3.56 2.01 -9.30
N ARG A 172 2.34 1.46 -9.19
CA ARG A 172 1.54 1.54 -7.97
C ARG A 172 2.23 0.87 -6.78
N LEU A 173 2.87 -0.29 -7.01
CA LEU A 173 3.63 -0.98 -5.97
C LEU A 173 4.83 -0.16 -5.45
N VAL A 174 5.58 0.50 -6.35
CA VAL A 174 6.70 1.36 -5.97
C VAL A 174 6.21 2.56 -5.14
N ALA A 175 5.11 3.21 -5.55
CA ALA A 175 4.51 4.30 -4.80
C ALA A 175 4.06 3.84 -3.40
N ALA A 176 3.32 2.73 -3.31
CA ALA A 176 2.86 2.18 -2.04
C ALA A 176 4.01 1.80 -1.09
N ARG A 177 5.12 1.25 -1.64
CA ARG A 177 6.33 0.96 -0.84
C ARG A 177 6.97 2.22 -0.29
N ARG A 178 7.02 3.30 -1.07
CA ARG A 178 7.55 4.59 -0.62
C ARG A 178 6.67 5.17 0.49
N GLU A 179 5.36 5.19 0.30
CA GLU A 179 4.40 5.67 1.32
C GLU A 179 4.51 4.87 2.62
N ALA A 180 4.66 3.54 2.53
CA ALA A 180 4.86 2.68 3.69
C ALA A 180 6.16 3.00 4.44
N ALA A 181 7.27 3.22 3.72
CA ALA A 181 8.55 3.59 4.34
C ALA A 181 8.49 4.98 5.01
N GLU A 182 7.82 5.95 4.39
CA GLU A 182 7.59 7.29 4.96
C GLU A 182 6.68 7.23 6.19
N ALA A 183 5.64 6.39 6.17
CA ALA A 183 4.76 6.16 7.32
C ALA A 183 5.52 5.49 8.48
N GLN A 184 6.34 4.47 8.20
CA GLN A 184 7.16 3.80 9.21
C GLN A 184 8.17 4.77 9.85
N THR A 185 8.82 5.61 9.04
CA THR A 185 9.76 6.62 9.55
C THR A 185 9.06 7.63 10.46
N ARG A 186 7.89 8.14 10.06
CA ARG A 186 7.09 9.05 10.88
C ARG A 186 6.61 8.39 12.18
N ALA A 187 6.16 7.15 12.12
CA ALA A 187 5.74 6.40 13.31
C ALA A 187 6.90 6.23 14.30
N HIS A 188 8.11 5.91 13.80
CA HIS A 188 9.29 5.79 14.65
C HIS A 188 9.70 7.14 15.27
N GLN A 189 9.66 8.23 14.51
CA GLN A 189 9.93 9.58 15.04
C GLN A 189 8.95 9.95 16.16
N LEU A 190 7.65 9.74 15.95
CA LEU A 190 6.63 9.97 16.97
C LEU A 190 6.83 9.09 18.22
N GLN A 191 7.26 7.84 18.05
CA GLN A 191 7.56 6.95 19.18
C GLN A 191 8.74 7.48 20.01
N VAL A 192 9.80 7.98 19.37
CA VAL A 192 10.95 8.58 20.06
C VAL A 192 10.53 9.86 20.79
N GLU A 193 9.73 10.72 20.16
CA GLU A 193 9.19 11.93 20.79
C GLU A 193 8.30 11.60 22.00
N LEU A 194 7.43 10.60 21.88
CA LEU A 194 6.60 10.13 22.98
C LEU A 194 7.44 9.59 24.14
N MET A 195 8.48 8.80 23.86
CA MET A 195 9.39 8.31 24.89
C MET A 195 10.12 9.46 25.60
N ARG A 196 10.58 10.47 24.85
CA ARG A 196 11.21 11.67 25.40
C ARG A 196 10.24 12.45 26.30
N LEU A 197 9.01 12.69 25.83
CA LEU A 197 7.99 13.41 26.59
C LEU A 197 7.58 12.65 27.86
N ALA A 198 7.47 11.32 27.78
CA ALA A 198 7.18 10.48 28.94
C ALA A 198 8.30 10.57 29.99
N GLN A 199 9.57 10.47 29.57
CA GLN A 199 10.71 10.65 30.48
C GLN A 199 10.75 12.04 31.11
N GLN A 200 10.43 13.09 30.35
CA GLN A 200 10.34 14.45 30.88
C GLN A 200 9.21 14.60 31.90
N ALA A 201 8.06 13.99 31.65
CA ALA A 201 6.94 14.01 32.60
C ALA A 201 7.30 13.28 33.90
N GLU A 202 7.91 12.10 33.81
CA GLU A 202 8.35 11.33 34.98
C GLU A 202 9.40 12.09 35.80
N ALA A 203 10.39 12.70 35.15
CA ALA A 203 11.39 13.53 35.81
C ALA A 203 10.77 14.76 36.50
N THR A 204 9.76 15.38 35.88
CA THR A 204 9.05 16.53 36.45
C THR A 204 8.24 16.12 37.68
N LEU A 205 7.55 14.98 37.64
CA LEU A 205 6.83 14.44 38.79
C LEU A 205 7.77 14.10 39.95
N ALA A 206 8.92 13.46 39.65
CA ALA A 206 9.94 13.17 40.66
C ALA A 206 10.48 14.45 41.30
N ARG A 207 10.76 15.49 40.49
CA ARG A 207 11.24 16.78 41.02
C ARG A 207 10.16 17.50 41.84
N SER A 208 8.89 17.41 41.44
CA SER A 208 7.77 17.94 42.23
C SER A 208 7.71 17.28 43.60
N GLY A 209 7.79 15.94 43.67
CA GLY A 209 7.79 15.23 44.94
C GLY A 209 8.97 15.60 45.84
N GLN A 210 10.17 15.78 45.28
CA GLN A 210 11.33 16.30 46.03
C GLN A 210 11.08 17.69 46.59
N LEU A 211 10.49 18.59 45.80
CA LEU A 211 10.16 19.95 46.25
C LEU A 211 9.11 19.93 47.36
N ASP A 212 8.12 19.02 47.29
CA ASP A 212 7.11 18.87 48.33
C ASP A 212 7.73 18.37 49.65
N GLU A 213 8.69 17.44 49.59
CA GLU A 213 9.47 16.99 50.75
C GLU A 213 10.36 18.12 51.31
N GLU A 214 11.08 18.85 50.45
CA GLU A 214 11.91 20.01 50.81
C GLU A 214 11.04 21.09 51.50
N LEU A 215 9.83 21.36 50.99
CA LEU A 215 8.88 22.30 51.59
C LEU A 215 8.41 21.84 52.97
N ALA A 216 8.03 20.56 53.12
CA ALA A 216 7.61 20.01 54.39
C ALA A 216 8.72 20.06 55.45
N GLU A 217 9.98 19.86 55.05
CA GLU A 217 11.12 20.03 55.94
C GLU A 217 11.27 21.49 56.41
N VAL A 218 11.18 22.45 55.49
CA VAL A 218 11.26 23.89 55.81
C VAL A 218 10.13 24.30 56.75
N ASP A 219 8.90 23.86 56.49
CA ASP A 219 7.75 24.13 57.36
C ASP A 219 8.00 23.59 58.77
N GLY A 220 8.49 22.35 58.90
CA GLY A 220 8.85 21.77 60.20
C GLY A 220 9.99 22.52 60.91
N GLN A 221 10.98 23.03 60.17
CA GLN A 221 12.03 23.88 60.73
C GLN A 221 11.47 25.22 61.23
N MET A 222 10.51 25.82 60.50
CA MET A 222 9.84 27.05 60.91
C MET A 222 9.03 26.85 62.19
N GLU A 223 8.24 25.78 62.29
CA GLU A 223 7.50 25.43 63.51
C GLU A 223 8.43 25.27 64.72
N GLY A 224 9.58 24.60 64.53
CA GLY A 224 10.58 24.46 65.59
C GLY A 224 11.24 25.77 66.01
N LEU A 225 11.40 26.74 65.09
CA LEU A 225 11.88 28.09 65.43
C LEU A 225 10.82 28.88 66.19
N ASP A 226 9.55 28.79 65.79
CA ASP A 226 8.44 29.46 66.48
C ASP A 226 8.25 28.92 67.90
N GLU A 227 8.38 27.61 68.11
CA GLU A 227 8.35 27.02 69.46
C GLU A 227 9.50 27.54 70.33
N ARG A 228 10.74 27.56 69.80
CA ARG A 228 11.90 28.11 70.52
C ARG A 228 11.73 29.58 70.84
N ARG A 229 11.13 30.35 69.93
CA ARG A 229 10.82 31.76 70.15
C ARG A 229 9.82 31.93 71.28
N ALA A 230 8.71 31.17 71.27
CA ALA A 230 7.70 31.22 72.33
C ALA A 230 8.28 30.85 73.71
N LEU A 231 9.13 29.82 73.77
CA LEU A 231 9.85 29.44 74.99
C LEU A 231 10.81 30.54 75.46
N GLY A 232 11.50 31.19 74.51
CA GLY A 232 12.38 32.32 74.79
C GLY A 232 11.63 33.53 75.34
N GLU A 233 10.49 33.88 74.72
CA GLU A 233 9.60 34.95 75.17
C GLU A 233 9.06 34.67 76.58
N ALA A 234 8.57 33.47 76.86
CA ALA A 234 8.11 33.07 78.20
C ALA A 234 9.21 33.16 79.26
N ARG A 235 10.44 32.72 78.93
CA ARG A 235 11.59 32.82 79.86
C ARG A 235 12.01 34.27 80.07
N PHE A 236 11.93 35.10 79.04
CA PHE A 236 12.20 36.53 79.16
C PHE A 236 11.20 37.20 80.11
N GLU A 237 9.90 36.93 79.96
CA GLU A 237 8.86 37.41 80.86
C GLU A 237 9.09 36.98 82.31
N GLU A 238 9.49 35.72 82.54
CA GLU A 238 9.83 35.22 83.87
C GLU A 238 11.01 36.01 84.49
N LEU A 239 12.08 36.22 83.72
CA LEU A 239 13.26 36.96 84.18
C LEU A 239 12.94 38.45 84.44
N ASP A 240 12.07 39.06 83.64
CA ASP A 240 11.61 40.44 83.85
C ASP A 240 10.83 40.58 85.17
N LEU A 241 9.97 39.62 85.50
CA LEU A 241 9.27 39.59 86.80
C LEU A 241 10.24 39.42 87.98
N GLN A 242 11.23 38.53 87.83
CA GLN A 242 12.29 38.34 88.85
C GLN A 242 13.13 39.61 89.01
N LEU A 243 13.46 40.29 87.90
CA LEU A 243 14.20 41.55 87.92
C LEU A 243 13.40 42.63 88.64
N ALA A 244 12.10 42.76 88.37
CA ALA A 244 11.23 43.72 89.05
C ALA A 244 11.16 43.46 90.58
N ASP A 245 10.98 42.20 91.00
CA ASP A 245 10.97 41.83 92.43
C ASP A 245 12.33 42.12 93.11
N THR A 246 13.44 41.78 92.46
CA THR A 246 14.78 42.07 93.02
C THR A 246 15.09 43.56 93.08
N GLN A 247 14.68 44.35 92.08
CA GLN A 247 14.79 45.81 92.10
C GLN A 247 13.93 46.42 93.20
N GLN A 248 12.70 45.93 93.40
CA GLN A 248 11.84 46.39 94.49
C GLN A 248 12.50 46.12 95.86
N ARG A 249 13.00 44.90 96.09
CA ARG A 249 13.71 44.56 97.34
C ARG A 249 14.95 45.41 97.55
N HIS A 250 15.68 45.72 96.48
CA HIS A 250 16.84 46.61 96.55
C HIS A 250 16.43 48.00 97.03
N ALA A 251 15.38 48.59 96.43
CA ALA A 251 14.85 49.89 96.82
C ALA A 251 14.37 49.89 98.28
N ASP A 252 13.65 48.85 98.72
CA ASP A 252 13.20 48.70 100.11
C ASP A 252 14.39 48.64 101.09
N LEU A 253 15.47 47.93 100.72
CA LEU A 253 16.70 47.86 101.52
C LEU A 253 17.45 49.19 101.57
N GLU A 254 17.54 49.92 100.45
CA GLU A 254 18.12 51.27 100.43
C GLU A 254 17.37 52.22 101.37
N GLU A 255 16.03 52.19 101.33
CA GLU A 255 15.21 52.97 102.26
C GLU A 255 15.46 52.57 103.72
N ALA A 256 15.55 51.26 104.00
CA ALA A 256 15.87 50.76 105.33
C ALA A 256 17.26 51.19 105.82
N VAL A 257 18.27 51.20 104.94
CA VAL A 257 19.62 51.70 105.25
C VAL A 257 19.58 53.18 105.58
N ILE A 258 18.93 54.01 104.76
CA ILE A 258 18.78 55.45 105.02
C ILE A 258 18.08 55.68 106.37
N ALA A 259 17.03 54.91 106.67
CA ALA A 259 16.33 54.99 107.95
C ALA A 259 17.23 54.58 109.13
N ALA A 260 18.05 53.54 108.98
CA ALA A 260 18.99 53.09 110.00
C ALA A 260 20.14 54.10 110.21
N GLU A 261 20.67 54.69 109.15
CA GLU A 261 21.69 55.74 109.21
C GLU A 261 21.18 56.98 109.93
N ARG A 262 19.93 57.40 109.66
CA ARG A 262 19.26 58.48 110.40
C ARG A 262 19.17 58.15 111.90
N LYS A 263 18.66 56.97 112.25
CA LYS A 263 18.58 56.50 113.65
C LYS A 263 19.95 56.47 114.32
N LEU A 264 21.00 56.04 113.61
CA LEU A 264 22.37 56.02 114.14
C LEU A 264 22.90 57.44 114.37
N SER A 265 22.63 58.38 113.46
CA SER A 265 23.00 59.79 113.62
C SER A 265 22.31 60.38 114.84
N ASP A 266 20.98 60.19 114.96
CA ASP A 266 20.19 60.67 116.09
C ASP A 266 20.72 60.10 117.41
N ALA A 267 21.00 58.79 117.47
CA ALA A 267 21.56 58.14 118.65
C ALA A 267 22.96 58.64 119.01
N ARG A 268 23.82 58.93 118.01
CA ARG A 268 25.15 59.53 118.22
C ARG A 268 25.05 60.95 118.74
N GLU A 269 24.12 61.75 118.22
CA GLU A 269 23.88 63.12 118.70
C GLU A 269 23.36 63.11 120.14
N GLN A 270 22.41 62.22 120.46
CA GLN A 270 21.95 61.99 121.82
C GLN A 270 23.09 61.55 122.74
N GLY A 271 23.92 60.61 122.30
CA GLY A 271 25.11 60.16 123.03
C GLY A 271 26.09 61.30 123.33
N ARG A 272 26.41 62.14 122.34
CA ARG A 272 27.25 63.34 122.52
C ARG A 272 26.61 64.36 123.48
N ALA A 273 25.29 64.53 123.43
CA ALA A 273 24.57 65.43 124.32
C ALA A 273 24.63 64.93 125.78
N LEU A 274 24.38 63.64 126.02
CA LEU A 274 24.49 63.01 127.33
C LEU A 274 25.94 63.05 127.86
N GLU A 275 26.93 62.84 127.00
CA GLU A 275 28.34 62.94 127.37
C GLU A 275 28.72 64.37 127.79
N ARG A 276 28.27 65.39 127.04
CA ARG A 276 28.43 66.80 127.44
C ARG A 276 27.78 67.07 128.80
N GLN A 277 26.55 66.60 129.01
CA GLN A 277 25.84 66.75 130.29
C GLN A 277 26.59 66.05 131.45
N ALA A 278 27.16 64.87 131.21
CA ALA A 278 27.99 64.15 132.17
C ALA A 278 29.29 64.92 132.49
N GLN A 279 29.98 65.47 131.50
CA GLN A 279 31.17 66.30 131.71
C GLN A 279 30.84 67.60 132.47
N GLU A 280 29.74 68.27 132.13
CA GLU A 280 29.27 69.46 132.83
C GLU A 280 28.94 69.15 134.30
N SER A 281 28.21 68.06 134.57
CA SER A 281 27.91 67.64 135.94
C SER A 281 29.16 67.24 136.73
N GLN A 282 30.15 66.58 136.11
CA GLN A 282 31.45 66.30 136.73
C GLN A 282 32.23 67.59 137.02
N PHE A 283 32.22 68.55 136.10
CA PHE A 283 32.85 69.85 136.30
C PHE A 283 32.17 70.62 137.43
N GLN A 284 30.83 70.66 137.47
CA GLN A 284 30.06 71.24 138.56
C GLN A 284 30.36 70.55 139.90
N ALA A 285 30.43 69.21 139.93
CA ALA A 285 30.81 68.47 141.12
C ALA A 285 32.22 68.82 141.61
N ARG A 286 33.20 68.94 140.68
CA ARG A 286 34.56 69.41 141.00
C ARG A 286 34.59 70.87 141.46
N ALA A 287 33.82 71.75 140.83
CA ALA A 287 33.71 73.16 141.21
C ALA A 287 33.07 73.32 142.60
N LEU A 288 32.02 72.56 142.91
CA LEU A 288 31.41 72.49 144.24
C LEU A 288 32.38 71.90 145.27
N ALA A 289 33.17 70.88 144.92
CA ALA A 289 34.20 70.33 145.79
C ALA A 289 35.34 71.33 146.05
N ALA A 290 35.77 72.08 145.02
CA ALA A 290 36.75 73.15 145.15
C ALA A 290 36.22 74.32 146.00
N ARG A 291 34.97 74.76 145.76
CA ARG A 291 34.26 75.76 146.57
C ARG A 291 34.12 75.32 148.02
N ARG A 292 33.81 74.04 148.27
CA ARG A 292 33.82 73.44 149.62
C ARG A 292 35.21 73.50 150.23
N GLY A 293 36.25 73.16 149.49
CA GLY A 293 37.65 73.27 149.96
C GLY A 293 38.13 74.71 150.17
N GLU A 294 37.59 75.69 149.45
CA GLU A 294 37.83 77.12 149.68
C GLU A 294 37.08 77.63 150.91
N LEU A 295 35.81 77.27 151.08
CA LEU A 295 35.02 77.61 152.28
C LEU A 295 35.61 76.96 153.53
N GLN A 296 36.11 75.73 153.45
CA GLN A 296 36.79 75.06 154.55
C GLN A 296 38.09 75.79 154.92
N ARG A 297 38.88 76.22 153.92
CA ARG A 297 40.06 77.06 154.15
C ARG A 297 39.71 78.42 154.74
N ALA A 298 38.61 79.05 154.33
CA ALA A 298 38.12 80.30 154.89
C ALA A 298 37.65 80.15 156.35
N ILE A 299 37.08 78.99 156.71
CA ILE A 299 36.69 78.65 158.09
C ILE A 299 37.92 78.36 158.96
N GLU A 300 38.99 77.77 158.41
CA GLU A 300 40.25 77.54 159.14
C GLU A 300 41.09 78.81 159.33
N THR A 301 40.82 79.89 158.58
CA THR A 301 41.50 81.19 158.66
C THR A 301 40.67 82.31 159.33
N ALA A 302 39.54 81.98 159.97
CA ALA A 302 38.71 82.88 160.78
C ALA A 302 38.78 82.48 162.26
#